data_AF-A0A699T369-F1
#
_entry.id   AF-A0A699T369-F1
#
_cell.length_a   1.000
_cell.length_b   1.000
_cell.length_c   1.000
_cell.angle_alpha   90.00
_cell.angle_beta   90.00
_cell.angle_gamma   90.00
#
_symmetry.space_group_name_H-M   'P 1'
#
loop_
_entity.id
_entity.type
_entity.pdbx_description
1 polymer ?
#
loop_
_entity_poly.entity_id
_entity_poly.type
_entity_poly.pdbx_seq_one_letter_code
_entity_poly.pdbx_strand_id
1 'polypeptide(L)'
;DPRGVSYWVWIVNAGGNPTPVTIHTWLERFNKQKPHSFEKATAPVDAENWISHMEKIFDVMGCEDEVKTRLAVYKFEGNALAWWKAYKQVKGGDAWLVTVTWADFKKLFFLQF
;
A
#
# COMPACT_ATOMS: atom_id res chain seq x y z
N ASP A 1 -35.46 -16.70 4.78
CA ASP A 1 -35.29 -18.17 4.68
C ASP A 1 -35.14 -18.74 6.08
N PRO A 2 -35.62 -19.94 6.49
CA PRO A 2 -35.74 -20.32 7.91
C PRO A 2 -34.39 -20.74 8.49
N ARG A 3 -33.46 -19.79 8.52
CA ARG A 3 -32.89 -19.14 9.71
C ARG A 3 -32.27 -17.87 9.18
N GLY A 4 -33.10 -16.83 9.05
CA GLY A 4 -32.84 -15.57 8.35
C GLY A 4 -31.88 -14.66 9.09
N VAL A 5 -30.69 -15.16 9.42
CA VAL A 5 -29.58 -14.36 9.92
C VAL A 5 -28.61 -14.16 8.75
N SER A 6 -28.48 -12.91 8.32
CA SER A 6 -27.50 -12.48 7.32
C SER A 6 -26.10 -13.01 7.69
N TYR A 7 -25.31 -13.41 6.69
CA TYR A 7 -23.91 -13.86 6.88
C TYR A 7 -23.10 -12.88 7.75
N TRP A 8 -23.38 -11.59 7.60
CA TRP A 8 -22.84 -10.51 8.42
C TRP A 8 -23.18 -10.63 9.92
N VAL A 9 -24.38 -11.09 10.26
CA VAL A 9 -24.83 -11.29 11.65
C VAL A 9 -24.16 -12.51 12.29
N TRP A 10 -23.83 -13.55 11.50
CA TRP A 10 -23.05 -14.69 12.00
C TRP A 10 -21.61 -14.30 12.35
N ILE A 11 -20.97 -13.44 11.56
CA ILE A 11 -19.62 -12.93 11.85
C ILE A 11 -19.63 -12.13 13.16
N VAL A 12 -20.61 -11.25 13.35
CA VAL A 12 -20.71 -10.41 14.54
C VAL A 12 -21.00 -11.23 15.81
N ASN A 13 -21.85 -12.27 15.71
CA ASN A 13 -22.22 -13.09 16.86
C ASN A 13 -21.17 -14.17 17.23
N ALA A 14 -20.21 -14.49 16.37
CA ALA A 14 -19.15 -15.47 16.63
C ALA A 14 -18.01 -14.95 17.53
N GLY A 15 -18.18 -13.81 18.21
CA GLY A 15 -17.26 -13.36 19.26
C GLY A 15 -15.94 -12.77 18.78
N GLY A 16 -15.76 -12.57 17.48
CA GLY A 16 -14.67 -11.78 16.92
C GLY A 16 -15.22 -10.49 16.32
N ASN A 17 -15.06 -9.36 17.01
CA ASN A 17 -14.98 -8.11 16.26
C ASN A 17 -13.89 -8.32 15.20
N PRO A 18 -14.12 -8.07 13.89
CA PRO A 18 -13.01 -7.98 12.96
C PRO A 18 -12.13 -6.86 13.51
N THR A 19 -10.98 -7.24 14.07
CA THR A 19 -10.03 -6.26 14.58
C THR A 19 -9.72 -5.33 13.41
N PRO A 20 -9.80 -3.99 13.59
CA PRO A 20 -9.41 -3.07 12.54
C PRO A 20 -8.06 -3.50 12.01
N VAL A 21 -7.96 -3.79 10.71
CA VAL A 21 -6.73 -4.34 10.14
C VAL A 21 -5.65 -3.28 10.32
N THR A 22 -4.74 -3.54 11.26
CA THR A 22 -3.68 -2.59 11.59
C THR A 22 -2.64 -2.56 10.47
N ILE A 23 -1.86 -1.48 10.40
CA ILE A 23 -0.74 -1.41 9.45
C ILE A 23 0.25 -2.57 9.64
N HIS A 24 0.39 -3.11 10.85
CA HIS A 24 1.23 -4.28 11.13
C HIS A 24 0.70 -5.53 10.41
N THR A 25 -0.59 -5.80 10.52
CA THR A 25 -1.24 -6.92 9.83
C THR A 25 -1.14 -6.77 8.31
N TRP A 26 -1.30 -5.55 7.78
CA TRP A 26 -1.10 -5.27 6.36
C TRP A 26 0.34 -5.53 5.93
N LEU A 27 1.33 -5.08 6.70
CA LEU A 27 2.74 -5.28 6.42
C LEU A 27 3.14 -6.77 6.45
N GLU A 28 2.62 -7.55 7.39
CA GLU A 28 2.85 -9.00 7.43
C GLU A 28 2.31 -9.70 6.19
N ARG A 29 1.08 -9.38 5.78
CA ARG A 29 0.46 -9.93 4.57
C ARG A 29 1.24 -9.53 3.32
N PHE A 30 1.66 -8.27 3.25
CA PHE A 30 2.45 -7.73 2.17
C PHE A 30 3.79 -8.45 2.04
N ASN A 31 4.55 -8.57 3.12
CA ASN A 31 5.85 -9.24 3.12
C ASN A 31 5.76 -10.72 2.73
N LYS A 32 4.64 -11.41 3.01
CA LYS A 32 4.40 -12.79 2.53
C LYS A 32 4.31 -12.88 1.00
N GLN A 33 3.90 -11.83 0.31
CA GLN A 33 3.87 -11.77 -1.16
C GLN A 33 5.26 -11.49 -1.77
N LYS A 34 6.28 -11.25 -0.94
CA LYS A 34 7.66 -10.96 -1.35
C LYS A 34 7.74 -9.80 -2.37
N PRO A 35 7.26 -8.61 -2.00
CA PRO A 35 7.26 -7.45 -2.89
C PRO A 35 8.68 -7.05 -3.28
N HIS A 36 8.87 -6.69 -4.53
CA HIS A 36 10.16 -6.20 -5.03
C HIS A 36 10.50 -4.83 -4.43
N SER A 37 11.74 -4.68 -3.98
CA SER A 37 12.30 -3.36 -3.65
C SER A 37 12.50 -2.52 -4.92
N PHE A 38 12.48 -1.20 -4.77
CA PHE A 38 12.76 -0.27 -5.86
C PHE A 38 13.81 0.74 -5.44
N GLU A 39 14.92 0.76 -6.15
CA GLU A 39 16.03 1.68 -5.91
C GLU A 39 16.09 2.79 -6.97
N LYS A 40 15.89 2.42 -8.24
CA LYS A 40 15.98 3.27 -9.42
C LYS A 40 15.30 2.62 -10.62
N ALA A 41 14.97 3.42 -11.63
CA ALA A 41 14.64 2.96 -12.97
C ALA A 41 15.77 3.31 -13.94
N THR A 42 16.02 2.46 -14.93
CA THR A 42 16.95 2.75 -16.05
C THR A 42 16.21 3.16 -17.31
N ALA A 43 14.95 2.73 -17.44
CA ALA A 43 14.00 3.15 -18.45
C ALA A 43 12.60 3.27 -17.82
N PRO A 44 11.68 4.04 -18.43
CA PRO A 44 10.31 4.20 -17.90
C PRO A 44 9.57 2.87 -17.66
N VAL A 45 9.83 1.87 -18.51
CA VAL A 45 9.24 0.53 -18.37
C VAL A 45 9.60 -0.18 -17.07
N ASP A 46 10.75 0.14 -16.46
CA ASP A 46 11.15 -0.42 -15.15
C ASP A 46 10.22 0.08 -14.03
N ALA A 47 9.86 1.36 -14.08
CA ALA A 47 8.92 1.99 -13.16
C ALA A 47 7.50 1.43 -13.35
N GLU A 48 7.06 1.28 -14.60
CA GLU A 48 5.77 0.66 -14.94
C GLU A 48 5.67 -0.80 -14.46
N ASN A 49 6.73 -1.59 -14.68
CA ASN A 49 6.80 -2.98 -14.24
C ASN A 49 6.72 -3.08 -12.70
N TRP A 50 7.40 -2.17 -11.99
CA TRP A 50 7.35 -2.16 -10.53
C TRP A 50 5.97 -1.78 -10.00
N ILE A 51 5.31 -0.75 -10.56
CA ILE A 51 3.93 -0.39 -10.20
C ILE A 51 2.98 -1.56 -10.47
N SER A 52 3.10 -2.21 -11.63
CA SER A 52 2.27 -3.35 -11.99
C SER A 52 2.45 -4.52 -11.01
N HIS A 53 3.69 -4.78 -10.56
CA HIS A 53 3.98 -5.79 -9.54
C HIS A 53 3.32 -5.45 -8.19
N MET A 54 3.40 -4.19 -7.77
CA MET A 54 2.76 -3.72 -6.53
C MET A 54 1.24 -3.80 -6.60
N GLU A 55 0.63 -3.38 -7.71
CA GLU A 55 -0.82 -3.44 -7.89
C GLU A 55 -1.35 -4.87 -7.88
N LYS A 56 -0.63 -5.83 -8.46
CA LYS A 56 -0.97 -7.25 -8.38
C LYS A 56 -1.01 -7.75 -6.93
N ILE A 57 -0.07 -7.30 -6.09
CA ILE A 57 -0.04 -7.66 -4.67
C ILE A 57 -1.20 -7.00 -3.93
N PHE A 58 -1.46 -5.72 -4.19
CA PHE A 58 -2.53 -4.98 -3.54
C PHE A 58 -3.92 -5.51 -3.90
N ASP A 59 -4.11 -5.98 -5.13
CA ASP A 59 -5.35 -6.63 -5.57
C ASP A 59 -5.64 -7.90 -4.74
N VAL A 60 -4.63 -8.77 -4.57
CA VAL A 60 -4.74 -9.98 -3.73
C VAL A 60 -5.01 -9.64 -2.26
N MET A 61 -4.44 -8.53 -1.77
CA MET A 61 -4.59 -8.12 -0.38
C MET A 61 -5.91 -7.39 -0.09
N GLY A 62 -6.48 -6.69 -1.08
CA GLY A 62 -7.67 -5.86 -0.91
C GLY A 62 -7.48 -4.69 0.06
N CYS A 63 -6.28 -4.09 0.12
CA CYS A 63 -6.01 -2.95 1.01
C CYS A 63 -6.49 -1.61 0.42
N GLU A 64 -6.78 -0.66 1.31
CA GLU A 64 -7.20 0.71 0.96
C GLU A 64 -6.05 1.54 0.39
N ASP A 65 -6.37 2.61 -0.35
CA ASP A 65 -5.40 3.39 -1.14
C ASP A 65 -4.31 4.04 -0.27
N GLU A 66 -4.65 4.54 0.92
CA GLU A 66 -3.68 5.12 1.86
C GLU A 66 -2.70 4.06 2.37
N VAL A 67 -3.17 2.81 2.52
CA VAL A 67 -2.34 1.68 2.93
C VAL A 67 -1.40 1.27 1.79
N LYS A 68 -1.88 1.24 0.53
CA LYS A 68 -1.07 0.94 -0.65
C LYS A 68 0.16 1.84 -0.74
N THR A 69 -0.04 3.16 -0.64
CA THR A 69 1.06 4.14 -0.68
C THR A 69 2.11 3.85 0.39
N ARG A 70 1.68 3.60 1.63
CA ARG A 70 2.60 3.32 2.75
C ARG A 70 3.39 2.03 2.55
N LEU A 71 2.74 0.97 2.05
CA LEU A 71 3.39 -0.31 1.75
C LEU A 71 4.37 -0.21 0.56
N ALA A 72 4.03 0.56 -0.47
CA ALA A 72 4.91 0.77 -1.61
C ALA A 72 6.17 1.55 -1.19
N VAL A 73 6.00 2.63 -0.42
CA VAL A 73 7.10 3.43 0.13
C VAL A 73 8.02 2.60 1.05
N TYR A 74 7.47 1.64 1.80
CA TYR A 74 8.27 0.71 2.61
C TYR A 74 9.27 -0.10 1.78
N LYS A 75 9.03 -0.26 0.47
CA LYS A 75 9.90 -0.98 -0.47
C LYS A 75 10.84 -0.10 -1.27
N PHE A 76 10.87 1.20 -1.01
CA PHE A 76 11.91 2.05 -1.55
C PHE A 76 13.25 1.83 -0.86
N GLU A 77 14.30 1.76 -1.67
CA GLU A 77 15.70 1.66 -1.24
C GLU A 77 16.55 2.71 -1.97
N GLY A 78 17.81 2.87 -1.55
CA GLY A 78 18.80 3.77 -2.15
C GLY A 78 18.24 5.13 -2.62
N ASN A 79 18.35 5.39 -3.93
CA ASN A 79 17.98 6.68 -4.53
C ASN A 79 16.47 6.99 -4.38
N ALA A 80 15.61 6.00 -4.59
CA ALA A 80 14.16 6.17 -4.42
C ALA A 80 13.79 6.52 -2.98
N LEU A 81 14.42 5.86 -1.99
CA LEU A 81 14.19 6.18 -0.58
C LEU A 81 14.68 7.59 -0.22
N ALA A 82 15.84 7.99 -0.73
CA ALA A 82 16.40 9.32 -0.51
C ALA A 82 15.49 10.41 -1.09
N TRP A 83 15.04 10.24 -2.32
CA TRP A 83 14.07 11.12 -2.97
C TRP A 83 12.77 11.23 -2.16
N TRP A 84 12.16 10.10 -1.80
CA TRP A 84 10.89 10.11 -1.08
C TRP A 84 10.98 10.82 0.27
N LYS A 85 12.07 10.60 1.02
CA LYS A 85 12.33 11.30 2.29
C LYS A 85 12.42 12.81 2.08
N ALA A 86 13.15 13.27 1.08
CA ALA A 86 13.28 14.70 0.78
C ALA A 86 11.94 15.31 0.35
N TYR A 87 11.22 14.66 -0.57
CA TYR A 87 9.93 15.13 -1.06
C TYR A 87 8.89 15.23 0.06
N LYS A 88 8.77 14.17 0.87
CA LYS A 88 7.86 14.12 2.03
C LYS A 88 8.14 15.26 3.00
N GLN A 89 9.42 15.57 3.26
CA GLN A 89 9.80 16.66 4.16
C GLN A 89 9.31 18.02 3.66
N VAL A 90 9.43 18.31 2.36
CA VAL A 90 8.94 19.56 1.76
C VAL A 90 7.42 19.69 1.83
N LYS A 91 6.69 18.58 1.86
CA LYS A 91 5.22 18.55 1.88
C LYS A 91 4.60 18.60 3.28
N GLY A 92 5.40 18.62 4.35
CA GLY A 92 4.90 18.64 5.73
C GLY A 92 5.06 17.33 6.49
N GLY A 93 5.90 16.41 6.02
CA GLY A 93 6.30 15.21 6.75
C GLY A 93 5.25 14.10 6.78
N ASP A 94 5.20 13.35 7.89
CA ASP A 94 4.32 12.19 8.03
C ASP A 94 2.82 12.57 8.04
N ALA A 95 2.49 13.80 8.44
CA ALA A 95 1.12 14.31 8.38
C ALA A 95 0.61 14.48 6.94
N TRP A 96 1.50 14.75 5.98
CA TRP A 96 1.13 14.75 4.57
C TRP A 96 1.01 13.33 4.02
N LEU A 97 1.88 12.40 4.44
CA LEU A 97 1.88 11.02 3.94
C LEU A 97 0.53 10.32 4.12
N VAL A 98 -0.17 10.60 5.23
CA VAL A 98 -1.49 9.98 5.50
C VAL A 98 -2.59 10.44 4.56
N THR A 99 -2.39 11.51 3.78
CA THR A 99 -3.36 12.03 2.80
C THR A 99 -3.05 11.61 1.36
N VAL A 100 -1.93 10.93 1.12
CA VAL A 100 -1.49 10.56 -0.22
C VAL A 100 -2.19 9.29 -0.70
N THR A 101 -3.16 9.47 -1.59
CA THR A 101 -3.84 8.37 -2.28
C THR A 101 -2.87 7.60 -3.19
N TRP A 102 -3.22 6.35 -3.53
CA TRP A 102 -2.42 5.55 -4.46
C TRP A 102 -2.30 6.22 -5.85
N ALA A 103 -3.38 6.86 -6.30
CA ALA A 103 -3.40 7.59 -7.57
C ALA A 103 -2.42 8.78 -7.57
N ASP A 104 -2.39 9.57 -6.49
CA ASP A 104 -1.47 10.69 -6.38
C ASP A 104 -0.02 10.23 -6.22
N PHE A 105 0.21 9.16 -5.45
CA PHE A 105 1.51 8.51 -5.39
C PHE A 105 2.01 8.12 -6.78
N LYS A 106 1.20 7.42 -7.61
CA LYS A 106 1.62 7.00 -8.95
C LYS A 106 2.00 8.20 -9.84
N LYS A 107 1.22 9.29 -9.79
CA LYS A 107 1.56 10.52 -10.54
C LYS A 107 2.93 11.05 -10.12
N LEU A 108 3.20 11.13 -8.81
CA LEU A 108 4.50 11.60 -8.31
C LEU A 108 5.63 10.65 -8.66
N PHE A 109 5.39 9.35 -8.58
CA PHE A 109 6.35 8.31 -8.90
C PHE A 109 6.79 8.37 -10.36
N PHE A 110 5.84 8.41 -11.30
CA PHE A 110 6.14 8.50 -12.74
C PHE A 110 6.70 9.87 -13.18
N LEU A 111 6.50 10.92 -12.39
CA LEU A 111 7.22 12.19 -12.62
C LEU A 111 8.70 12.08 -12.24
N GLN A 112 9.06 11.17 -11.34
CA GLN A 112 10.41 11.02 -10.83
C GLN A 112 11.22 9.91 -11.54
N PHE A 113 10.58 8.79 -11.89
CA PHE A 113 11.19 7.58 -12.44
C PHE A 113 10.48 7.14 -13.72
#